data_AF-A0A9N7TJK1-F1
#
_entry.id   AF-A0A9N7TJK1-F1
#
_cell.length_a   1.000
_cell.length_b   1.000
_cell.length_c   1.000
_cell.angle_alpha   90.00
_cell.angle_beta   90.00
_cell.angle_gamma   90.00
#
_symmetry.space_group_name_H-M   'P 1'
#
loop_
_entity.id
_entity.type
_entity.pdbx_description
1 polymer ?
#
loop_
_entity_poly.entity_id
_entity_poly.type
_entity_poly.pdbx_seq_one_letter_code
_entity_poly.pdbx_strand_id
1 'polypeptide(L)'
;MFCRTDQQCICYLCSVDEHKDHDTVSAAAERTERQRELGLRRQTIQQRVQDMEKDLKLLQQEEEAINGSADKAVEDSEKIFTELIRLLEKRSSDVKQQIRSQQQTEVSQVRELQERLEQEITELKRKDHELKQLSDTEDHNQFLHNYPSLTPLSGSTHSSSFRLPPLRNFEDVTAAVSKVMGGDLQLRDPAVGALCKRGELSGNLAGNTNDVQQQLGLQGRERRDVLIQKMTASQTRRSHCSAQS
;
A
#
# COMPACT_ATOMS: atom_id res chain seq x y z
N MET A 1 -55.99 38.27 41.09
CA MET A 1 -54.61 38.40 41.62
C MET A 1 -53.85 37.13 41.28
N PHE A 2 -52.53 37.13 41.36
CA PHE A 2 -51.70 35.93 41.20
C PHE A 2 -50.82 35.79 42.45
N CYS A 3 -50.90 34.64 43.09
CA CYS A 3 -50.03 34.30 44.21
C CYS A 3 -48.79 33.59 43.66
N ARG A 4 -47.60 34.19 43.85
CA ARG A 4 -46.32 33.62 43.42
C ARG A 4 -45.87 32.46 44.30
N THR A 5 -46.21 32.52 45.60
CA THR A 5 -45.92 31.44 46.54
C THR A 5 -46.57 30.13 46.08
N ASP A 6 -47.86 30.18 45.73
CA ASP A 6 -48.63 28.99 45.33
C ASP A 6 -48.75 28.82 43.80
N GLN A 7 -48.16 29.73 43.03
CA GLN A 7 -48.17 29.76 41.56
C GLN A 7 -49.56 29.64 40.91
N GLN A 8 -50.57 30.32 41.46
CA GLN A 8 -51.94 30.25 40.96
C GLN A 8 -52.66 31.59 40.91
N CYS A 9 -53.65 31.69 40.02
CA CYS A 9 -54.57 32.81 39.97
C CYS A 9 -55.58 32.71 41.12
N ILE A 10 -55.68 33.76 41.93
CA ILE A 10 -56.60 33.83 43.07
C ILE A 10 -57.56 35.02 42.92
N CYS A 11 -58.74 34.95 43.55
CA CYS A 11 -59.66 36.09 43.62
C CYS A 11 -59.18 37.12 44.66
N TYR A 12 -59.85 38.29 44.73
CA TYR A 12 -59.48 39.34 45.69
C TYR A 12 -59.69 38.92 47.16
N LEU A 13 -60.78 38.20 47.47
CA LEU A 13 -61.06 37.74 48.84
C LEU A 13 -59.98 36.78 49.35
N CYS A 14 -59.59 35.81 48.53
CA CYS A 14 -58.50 34.88 48.85
C CYS A 14 -57.17 35.62 49.13
N SER A 15 -56.91 36.77 48.47
CA SER A 15 -55.67 37.53 48.68
C SER A 15 -55.58 38.26 50.03
N VAL A 16 -56.71 38.47 50.72
CA VAL A 16 -56.75 39.16 52.02
C VAL A 16 -57.05 38.23 53.19
N ASP A 17 -57.34 36.96 52.91
CA ASP A 17 -57.63 35.91 53.90
C ASP A 17 -56.59 34.78 53.79
N GLU A 18 -56.89 33.70 53.05
CA GLU A 18 -56.04 32.51 52.90
C GLU A 18 -54.60 32.80 52.42
N HIS A 19 -54.41 33.78 51.54
CA HIS A 19 -53.11 34.14 50.95
C HIS A 19 -52.56 35.49 51.48
N LYS A 20 -53.05 35.96 52.63
CA LYS A 20 -52.71 37.29 53.16
C LYS A 20 -51.20 37.50 53.37
N ASP A 21 -50.48 36.46 53.75
CA ASP A 21 -49.04 36.50 54.02
C ASP A 21 -48.20 35.96 52.85
N HIS A 22 -48.80 35.72 51.67
CA HIS A 22 -48.11 35.23 50.48
C HIS A 22 -47.74 36.36 49.50
N ASP A 23 -46.71 36.15 48.68
CA ASP A 23 -46.33 37.10 47.64
C ASP A 23 -47.41 37.14 46.55
N THR A 24 -48.28 38.15 46.62
CA THR A 24 -49.42 38.31 45.73
C THR A 24 -49.28 39.57 44.88
N VAL A 25 -49.38 39.41 43.57
CA VAL A 25 -49.27 40.48 42.57
C VAL A 25 -50.49 40.53 41.65
N SER A 26 -50.61 41.55 40.82
CA SER A 26 -51.62 41.54 39.75
C SER A 26 -51.24 40.52 38.67
N ALA A 27 -52.22 39.85 38.08
CA ALA A 27 -51.96 38.87 37.02
C ALA A 27 -51.29 39.52 35.79
N ALA A 28 -51.57 40.80 35.52
CA ALA A 28 -50.92 41.56 34.44
C ALA A 28 -49.42 41.80 34.72
N ALA A 29 -49.05 42.11 35.97
CA ALA A 29 -47.66 42.28 36.36
C ALA A 29 -46.89 40.96 36.28
N GLU A 30 -47.44 39.86 36.81
CA GLU A 30 -46.80 38.54 36.70
C GLU A 30 -46.65 38.08 35.25
N ARG A 31 -47.69 38.27 34.42
CA ARG A 31 -47.61 37.95 32.99
C ARG A 31 -46.47 38.71 32.31
N THR A 32 -46.30 40.00 32.63
CA THR A 32 -45.22 40.82 32.05
C THR A 32 -43.84 40.30 32.44
N GLU A 33 -43.66 39.89 33.71
CA GLU A 33 -42.44 39.25 34.21
C GLU A 33 -42.14 37.95 33.46
N ARG A 34 -43.12 37.03 33.40
CA ARG A 34 -42.97 35.73 32.72
C ARG A 34 -42.78 35.87 31.22
N GLN A 35 -43.42 36.85 30.59
CA GLN A 35 -43.23 37.12 29.16
C GLN A 35 -41.79 37.54 28.85
N ARG A 36 -41.18 38.35 29.73
CA ARG A 36 -39.76 38.74 29.58
C ARG A 36 -38.84 37.55 29.80
N GLU A 37 -39.09 36.75 30.84
CA GLU A 37 -38.34 35.53 31.12
C GLU A 37 -38.39 34.55 29.93
N LEU A 38 -39.57 34.32 29.35
CA LEU A 38 -39.74 33.52 28.14
C LEU A 38 -38.98 34.10 26.94
N GLY A 39 -38.98 35.43 26.78
CA GLY A 39 -38.20 36.11 25.75
C GLY A 39 -36.70 35.82 25.86
N LEU A 40 -36.14 35.94 27.06
CA LEU A 40 -34.73 35.63 27.33
C LEU A 40 -34.41 34.15 27.08
N ARG A 41 -35.22 33.24 27.61
CA ARG A 41 -35.06 31.79 27.39
C ARG A 41 -35.11 31.44 25.90
N ARG A 42 -36.03 32.03 25.15
CA ARG A 42 -36.15 31.84 23.69
C ARG A 42 -34.90 32.33 22.96
N GLN A 43 -34.37 33.50 23.32
CA GLN A 43 -33.14 34.03 22.73
C GLN A 43 -31.94 33.11 23.01
N THR A 44 -31.82 32.58 24.24
CA THR A 44 -30.77 31.62 24.59
C THR A 44 -30.86 30.34 23.75
N ILE A 45 -32.06 29.78 23.56
CA ILE A 45 -32.26 28.60 22.72
C ILE A 45 -31.86 28.90 21.27
N GLN A 46 -32.31 30.02 20.71
CA GLN A 46 -31.97 30.41 19.34
C GLN A 46 -30.47 30.56 19.12
N GLN A 47 -29.76 31.16 20.08
CA GLN A 47 -28.30 31.27 20.02
C GLN A 47 -27.63 29.88 20.02
N ARG A 48 -28.10 28.96 20.88
CA ARG A 48 -27.57 27.60 20.95
C ARG A 48 -27.81 26.82 19.66
N VAL A 49 -28.99 26.95 19.06
CA VAL A 49 -29.29 26.32 17.76
C VAL A 49 -28.33 26.81 16.69
N GLN A 50 -28.12 28.13 16.57
CA GLN A 50 -27.19 28.68 15.59
C GLN A 50 -25.74 28.23 15.82
N ASP A 51 -25.32 28.11 17.08
CA ASP A 51 -23.98 27.61 17.42
C ASP A 51 -23.84 26.13 17.03
N MET A 52 -24.83 25.30 17.37
CA MET A 52 -24.83 23.87 17.01
C MET A 52 -24.88 23.63 15.50
N GLU A 53 -25.60 24.47 14.74
CA GLU A 53 -25.63 24.41 13.28
C GLU A 53 -24.25 24.73 12.66
N LYS A 54 -23.48 25.65 13.28
CA LYS A 54 -22.10 25.94 12.86
C LYS A 54 -21.18 24.76 13.18
N ASP A 55 -21.28 24.21 14.38
CA ASP A 55 -20.49 23.05 14.80
C ASP A 55 -20.76 21.83 13.90
N LEU A 56 -22.03 21.60 13.53
CA LEU A 56 -22.40 20.54 12.60
C LEU A 56 -21.74 20.70 11.22
N LYS A 57 -21.72 21.93 10.68
CA LYS A 57 -21.05 22.21 9.41
C LYS A 57 -19.55 21.97 9.48
N LEU A 58 -18.90 22.32 10.60
CA LEU A 58 -17.48 22.05 10.81
C LEU A 58 -17.19 20.55 10.86
N LEU A 59 -18.05 19.77 11.52
CA LEU A 59 -17.92 18.31 11.57
C LEU A 59 -18.08 17.67 10.18
N GLN A 60 -19.02 18.16 9.38
CA GLN A 60 -19.20 17.69 8.00
C GLN A 60 -17.96 17.97 7.14
N GLN A 61 -17.37 19.17 7.26
CA GLN A 61 -16.13 19.51 6.55
C GLN A 61 -14.95 18.64 7.00
N GLU A 62 -14.86 18.33 8.29
CA GLU A 62 -13.81 17.46 8.83
C GLU A 62 -13.99 16.01 8.35
N GLU A 63 -15.22 15.51 8.26
CA GLU A 63 -15.55 14.20 7.69
C GLU A 63 -15.14 14.12 6.21
N GLU A 64 -15.51 15.12 5.40
CA GLU A 64 -15.09 15.20 4.00
C GLU A 64 -13.57 15.23 3.84
N ALA A 65 -12.88 15.99 4.70
CA ALA A 65 -11.41 16.06 4.71
C ALA A 65 -10.77 14.72 5.09
N ILE A 66 -11.35 13.97 6.03
CA ILE A 66 -10.88 12.62 6.40
C ILE A 66 -11.02 11.67 5.20
N ASN A 67 -12.20 11.64 4.59
CA ASN A 67 -12.48 10.76 3.45
C ASN A 67 -11.54 11.10 2.28
N GLY A 68 -11.42 12.38 1.92
CA GLY A 68 -10.50 12.80 0.85
C GLY A 68 -9.04 12.48 1.15
N SER A 69 -8.60 12.59 2.41
CA SER A 69 -7.24 12.21 2.81
C SER A 69 -7.01 10.70 2.74
N ALA A 70 -8.00 9.88 3.10
CA ALA A 70 -7.91 8.43 3.04
C ALA A 70 -7.85 7.94 1.58
N ASP A 71 -8.75 8.45 0.73
CA ASP A 71 -8.77 8.15 -0.70
C ASP A 71 -7.43 8.53 -1.37
N LYS A 72 -6.88 9.69 -1.00
CA LYS A 72 -5.58 10.13 -1.52
C LYS A 72 -4.44 9.20 -1.13
N ALA A 73 -4.41 8.76 0.14
CA ALA A 73 -3.40 7.83 0.61
C ALA A 73 -3.50 6.46 -0.08
N VAL A 74 -4.71 5.98 -0.36
CA VAL A 74 -4.93 4.77 -1.16
C VAL A 74 -4.40 4.96 -2.58
N GLU A 75 -4.79 6.04 -3.26
CA GLU A 75 -4.35 6.34 -4.63
C GLU A 75 -2.81 6.40 -4.75
N ASP A 76 -2.16 7.08 -3.80
CA ASP A 76 -0.70 7.21 -3.81
C ASP A 76 -0.01 5.87 -3.49
N SER A 77 -0.57 5.07 -2.59
CA SER A 77 -0.08 3.71 -2.31
C SER A 77 -0.20 2.80 -3.54
N GLU A 78 -1.33 2.84 -4.25
CA GLU A 78 -1.55 2.08 -5.48
C GLU A 78 -0.56 2.46 -6.58
N LYS A 79 -0.23 3.75 -6.72
CA LYS A 79 0.82 4.21 -7.66
C LYS A 79 2.19 3.64 -7.32
N ILE A 80 2.56 3.64 -6.03
CA ILE A 80 3.83 3.07 -5.55
C ILE A 80 3.89 1.57 -5.87
N PHE A 81 2.83 0.82 -5.55
CA PHE A 81 2.78 -0.61 -5.86
C PHE A 81 2.81 -0.88 -7.36
N THR A 82 2.13 -0.07 -8.17
CA THR A 82 2.16 -0.19 -9.64
C THR A 82 3.56 -0.02 -10.19
N GLU A 83 4.32 0.99 -9.74
CA GLU A 83 5.70 1.17 -10.18
C GLU A 83 6.62 0.04 -9.70
N LEU A 84 6.42 -0.47 -8.47
CA LEU A 84 7.17 -1.61 -7.96
C LEU A 84 6.92 -2.87 -8.82
N ILE A 85 5.68 -3.17 -9.17
CA ILE A 85 5.31 -4.28 -10.06
C ILE A 85 6.03 -4.11 -11.40
N ARG A 86 5.97 -2.91 -12.00
CA ARG A 86 6.61 -2.63 -13.29
C ARG A 86 8.13 -2.84 -13.24
N LEU A 87 8.79 -2.43 -12.15
CA LEU A 87 10.22 -2.65 -11.95
C LEU A 87 10.54 -4.14 -11.81
N LEU A 88 9.75 -4.89 -11.06
CA LEU A 88 9.93 -6.34 -10.89
C LEU A 88 9.74 -7.09 -12.23
N GLU A 89 8.72 -6.74 -13.00
CA GLU A 89 8.48 -7.30 -14.34
C GLU A 89 9.65 -7.02 -15.28
N LYS A 90 10.16 -5.78 -15.29
CA LYS A 90 11.35 -5.41 -16.07
C LYS A 90 12.57 -6.25 -15.68
N ARG A 91 12.86 -6.36 -14.38
CA ARG A 91 13.98 -7.16 -13.87
C ARG A 91 13.84 -8.64 -14.21
N SER A 92 12.62 -9.18 -14.14
CA SER A 92 12.32 -10.55 -14.55
C SER A 92 12.59 -10.77 -16.04
N SER A 93 12.18 -9.82 -16.90
CA SER A 93 12.49 -9.86 -18.33
C SER A 93 13.99 -9.79 -18.60
N ASP A 94 14.73 -8.92 -17.91
CA ASP A 94 16.18 -8.78 -18.05
C ASP A 94 16.90 -10.10 -17.70
N VAL A 95 16.54 -10.73 -16.57
CA VAL A 95 17.11 -12.02 -16.15
C VAL A 95 16.79 -13.11 -17.17
N LYS A 96 15.54 -13.18 -17.66
CA LYS A 96 15.13 -14.13 -18.70
C LYS A 96 15.97 -13.95 -19.98
N GLN A 97 16.17 -12.72 -20.42
CA GLN A 97 16.95 -12.42 -21.62
C GLN A 97 18.42 -12.81 -21.45
N GLN A 98 19.02 -12.53 -20.30
CA GLN A 98 20.41 -12.93 -20.00
C GLN A 98 20.59 -14.45 -20.04
N ILE A 99 19.67 -15.20 -19.40
CA ILE A 99 19.70 -16.68 -19.43
C ILE A 99 19.62 -17.18 -20.87
N ARG A 100 18.71 -16.63 -21.70
CA ARG A 100 18.55 -17.05 -23.10
C ARG A 100 19.76 -16.70 -23.97
N SER A 101 20.35 -15.53 -23.77
CA SER A 101 21.57 -15.10 -24.48
C SER A 101 22.76 -16.02 -24.16
N GLN A 102 22.96 -16.33 -22.87
CA GLN A 102 24.01 -17.26 -22.46
C GLN A 102 23.73 -18.66 -23.01
N GLN A 103 22.49 -19.15 -22.89
CA GLN A 103 22.09 -20.44 -23.45
C GLN A 103 22.42 -20.53 -24.94
N GLN A 104 22.08 -19.51 -25.72
CA GLN A 104 22.36 -19.48 -27.15
C GLN A 104 23.85 -19.52 -27.43
N THR A 105 24.66 -18.77 -26.67
CA THR A 105 26.12 -18.73 -26.83
C THR A 105 26.75 -20.09 -26.57
N GLU A 106 26.40 -20.73 -25.44
CA GLU A 106 26.90 -22.05 -25.08
C GLU A 106 26.46 -23.13 -26.09
N VAL A 107 25.20 -23.08 -26.54
CA VAL A 107 24.70 -24.03 -27.56
C VAL A 107 25.41 -23.84 -28.90
N SER A 108 25.68 -22.60 -29.33
CA SER A 108 26.43 -22.35 -30.57
C SER A 108 27.84 -22.91 -30.49
N GLN A 109 28.55 -22.74 -29.36
CA GLN A 109 29.88 -23.31 -29.18
C GLN A 109 29.88 -24.84 -29.26
N VAL A 110 28.87 -25.49 -28.66
CA VAL A 110 28.71 -26.95 -28.75
C VAL A 110 28.39 -27.40 -30.17
N ARG A 111 27.58 -26.64 -30.93
CA ARG A 111 27.29 -26.96 -32.34
C ARG A 111 28.53 -26.87 -33.23
N GLU A 112 29.34 -25.82 -33.09
CA GLU A 112 30.59 -25.69 -33.85
C GLU A 112 31.59 -26.81 -33.54
N LEU A 113 31.60 -27.28 -32.29
CA LEU A 113 32.35 -28.45 -31.84
C LEU A 113 31.82 -29.73 -32.50
N GLN A 114 30.50 -29.90 -32.56
CA GLN A 114 29.85 -31.04 -33.20
C GLN A 114 30.11 -31.09 -34.72
N GLU A 115 29.94 -29.98 -35.43
CA GLU A 115 30.15 -29.91 -36.88
C GLU A 115 31.58 -30.29 -37.27
N ARG A 116 32.57 -29.83 -36.50
CA ARG A 116 33.97 -30.22 -36.70
C ARG A 116 34.21 -31.71 -36.52
N LEU A 117 33.61 -32.33 -35.50
CA LEU A 117 33.72 -33.77 -35.27
C LEU A 117 33.04 -34.57 -36.39
N GLU A 118 31.89 -34.13 -36.88
CA GLU A 118 31.20 -34.78 -38.00
C GLU A 118 32.03 -34.75 -39.29
N GLN A 119 32.72 -33.62 -39.55
CA GLN A 119 33.65 -33.51 -40.67
C GLN A 119 34.86 -34.44 -40.52
N GLU A 120 35.48 -34.49 -39.33
CA GLU A 120 36.62 -35.37 -39.07
C GLU A 120 36.25 -36.85 -39.20
N ILE A 121 35.07 -37.26 -38.69
CA ILE A 121 34.55 -38.62 -38.86
C ILE A 121 34.33 -38.95 -40.34
N THR A 122 33.79 -38.00 -41.12
CA THR A 122 33.53 -38.20 -42.55
C THR A 122 34.83 -38.38 -43.33
N GLU A 123 35.84 -37.56 -43.06
CA GLU A 123 37.17 -37.70 -43.66
C GLU A 123 37.86 -39.00 -43.27
N LEU A 124 37.78 -39.40 -42.00
CA LEU A 124 38.33 -40.67 -41.54
C LEU A 124 37.64 -41.86 -42.21
N LYS A 125 36.31 -41.85 -42.34
CA LYS A 125 35.56 -42.89 -43.07
C LYS A 125 35.96 -42.96 -44.55
N ARG A 126 36.17 -41.81 -45.21
CA ARG A 126 36.64 -41.77 -46.60
C ARG A 126 38.02 -42.40 -46.73
N LYS A 127 38.97 -42.02 -45.86
CA LYS A 127 40.33 -42.57 -45.87
C LYS A 127 40.37 -44.07 -45.54
N ASP A 128 39.56 -44.52 -44.58
CA ASP A 128 39.41 -45.94 -44.27
C ASP A 128 38.93 -46.73 -45.51
N HIS A 129 37.97 -46.19 -46.26
CA HIS A 129 37.51 -46.80 -47.49
C HIS A 129 38.59 -46.86 -48.59
N GLU A 130 39.39 -45.81 -48.76
CA GLU A 130 40.52 -45.79 -49.71
C GLU A 130 41.59 -46.83 -49.34
N LEU A 131 41.91 -46.95 -48.06
CA LEU A 131 42.84 -47.96 -47.55
C LEU A 131 42.30 -49.37 -47.76
N LYS A 132 41.01 -49.59 -47.50
CA LYS A 132 40.30 -50.85 -47.72
C LYS A 132 40.33 -51.26 -49.20
N GLN A 133 40.00 -50.34 -50.11
CA GLN A 133 40.05 -50.61 -51.55
C GLN A 133 41.45 -50.98 -52.02
N LEU A 134 42.48 -50.27 -51.55
CA LEU A 134 43.86 -50.59 -51.90
C LEU A 134 44.28 -51.95 -51.33
N SER A 135 43.92 -52.27 -50.08
CA SER A 135 44.25 -53.57 -49.47
C SER A 135 43.58 -54.76 -50.17
N ASP A 136 42.42 -54.55 -50.78
CA ASP A 136 41.67 -55.58 -51.49
C ASP A 136 42.16 -55.76 -52.96
N THR A 137 43.19 -55.02 -53.40
CA THR A 137 43.76 -55.14 -54.76
C THR A 137 44.68 -56.36 -54.90
N GLU A 138 44.31 -57.33 -55.75
CA GLU A 138 45.08 -58.57 -55.94
C GLU A 138 46.37 -58.40 -56.78
N ASP A 139 46.40 -57.41 -57.69
CA ASP A 139 47.59 -57.12 -58.51
C ASP A 139 48.64 -56.36 -57.70
N HIS A 140 49.78 -57.01 -57.49
CA HIS A 140 50.87 -56.50 -56.67
C HIS A 140 51.55 -55.26 -57.27
N ASN A 141 51.62 -55.15 -58.60
CA ASN A 141 52.19 -53.97 -59.25
C ASN A 141 51.24 -52.78 -59.13
N GLN A 142 49.93 -53.01 -59.28
CA GLN A 142 48.92 -51.96 -59.14
C GLN A 142 48.81 -51.47 -57.70
N PHE A 143 48.91 -52.36 -56.71
CA PHE A 143 49.03 -51.98 -55.30
C PHE A 143 50.23 -51.04 -55.07
N LEU A 144 51.42 -51.44 -55.51
CA LEU A 144 52.65 -50.65 -55.32
C LEU A 144 52.62 -49.32 -56.06
N HIS A 145 51.96 -49.25 -57.22
CA HIS A 145 51.81 -48.01 -57.97
C HIS A 145 50.82 -47.03 -57.29
N ASN A 146 49.74 -47.53 -56.69
CA ASN A 146 48.70 -46.70 -56.08
C ASN A 146 48.99 -46.33 -54.62
N TYR A 147 49.83 -47.11 -53.92
CA TYR A 147 50.20 -46.86 -52.52
C TYR A 147 50.79 -45.45 -52.27
N PRO A 148 51.70 -44.92 -53.09
CA PRO A 148 52.23 -43.56 -52.93
C PRO A 148 51.19 -42.44 -53.13
N SER A 149 50.06 -42.73 -53.79
CA SER A 149 48.98 -41.78 -54.00
C SER A 149 48.07 -41.62 -52.78
N LEU A 150 48.21 -42.49 -51.77
CA LEU A 150 47.51 -42.33 -50.51
C LEU A 150 47.99 -41.07 -49.80
N THR A 151 47.05 -40.18 -49.52
CA THR A 151 47.37 -38.97 -48.75
C THR A 151 47.67 -39.39 -47.31
N PRO A 152 48.83 -39.02 -46.75
CA PRO A 152 49.17 -39.36 -45.37
C PRO A 152 48.05 -38.93 -44.42
N LEU A 153 47.84 -39.71 -43.36
CA LEU A 153 47.09 -39.22 -42.22
C LEU A 153 47.94 -38.10 -41.60
N SER A 154 47.75 -36.84 -42.04
CA SER A 154 48.24 -35.71 -41.26
C SER A 154 47.70 -35.92 -39.86
N GLY A 155 48.61 -36.17 -38.92
CA GLY A 155 48.25 -36.38 -37.52
C GLY A 155 47.28 -35.28 -37.14
N SER A 156 46.07 -35.65 -36.76
CA SER A 156 45.03 -34.69 -36.40
C SER A 156 45.65 -33.70 -35.42
N THR A 157 45.85 -32.45 -35.85
CA THR A 157 46.32 -31.38 -34.97
C THR A 157 45.34 -31.16 -33.81
N HIS A 158 44.17 -31.80 -33.86
CA HIS A 158 43.07 -31.72 -32.91
C HIS A 158 43.03 -32.89 -31.91
N SER A 159 44.04 -33.78 -31.87
CA SER A 159 44.18 -34.82 -30.83
C SER A 159 44.38 -34.29 -29.40
N SER A 160 44.24 -32.98 -29.14
CA SER A 160 44.06 -32.51 -27.77
C SER A 160 42.61 -32.74 -27.39
N SER A 161 42.42 -33.71 -26.50
CA SER A 161 41.18 -33.99 -25.76
C SER A 161 40.19 -32.82 -25.81
N PHE A 162 39.07 -32.99 -26.50
CA PHE A 162 37.96 -32.03 -26.47
C PHE A 162 37.61 -31.74 -25.00
N ARG A 163 38.15 -30.65 -24.46
CA ARG A 163 37.72 -30.16 -23.15
C ARG A 163 36.43 -29.43 -23.40
N LEU A 164 35.32 -30.14 -23.19
CA LEU A 164 34.03 -29.50 -23.03
C LEU A 164 34.20 -28.36 -22.02
N PRO A 165 33.79 -27.12 -22.36
CA PRO A 165 33.63 -26.09 -21.35
C PRO A 165 32.79 -26.68 -20.21
N PRO A 166 33.14 -26.44 -18.93
CA PRO A 166 32.30 -26.86 -17.82
C PRO A 166 30.89 -26.35 -18.08
N LEU A 167 29.90 -27.24 -18.05
CA LEU A 167 28.49 -26.86 -18.16
C LEU A 167 28.23 -25.79 -17.11
N ARG A 168 28.00 -24.55 -17.52
CA ARG A 168 27.53 -23.52 -16.60
C ARG A 168 26.07 -23.82 -16.28
N ASN A 169 25.84 -24.42 -15.11
CA ASN A 169 24.52 -24.59 -14.55
C ASN A 169 23.92 -23.21 -14.22
N PHE A 170 22.66 -23.00 -14.60
CA PHE A 170 21.92 -21.77 -14.30
C PHE A 170 21.38 -21.74 -12.84
N GLU A 171 21.76 -22.71 -12.02
CA GLU A 171 21.37 -22.80 -10.61
C GLU A 171 21.83 -21.58 -9.81
N ASP A 172 23.02 -21.05 -10.10
CA ASP A 172 23.54 -19.83 -9.47
C ASP A 172 22.64 -18.61 -9.73
N VAL A 173 22.03 -18.52 -10.92
CA VAL A 173 21.08 -17.45 -11.26
C VAL A 173 19.81 -17.59 -10.43
N THR A 174 19.33 -18.82 -10.26
CA THR A 174 18.15 -19.14 -9.44
C THR A 174 18.39 -18.83 -7.97
N ALA A 175 19.57 -19.16 -7.44
CA ALA A 175 19.98 -18.86 -6.09
C ALA A 175 20.13 -17.34 -5.86
N ALA A 176 20.70 -16.62 -6.83
CA ALA A 176 20.84 -15.16 -6.76
C ALA A 176 19.48 -14.44 -6.75
N VAL A 177 18.54 -14.83 -7.63
CA VAL A 177 17.18 -14.28 -7.65
C VAL A 177 16.45 -14.57 -6.35
N SER A 178 16.57 -15.79 -5.81
CA SER A 178 15.95 -16.17 -4.54
C SER A 178 16.46 -15.35 -3.36
N LYS A 179 17.75 -14.98 -3.35
CA LYS A 179 18.32 -14.10 -2.30
C LYS A 179 17.76 -12.68 -2.34
N VAL A 180 17.61 -12.11 -3.54
CA VAL A 180 17.02 -10.77 -3.72
C VAL A 180 15.55 -10.76 -3.26
N MET A 181 14.79 -11.81 -3.62
CA MET A 181 13.38 -11.92 -3.23
C MET A 181 13.20 -12.27 -1.75
N GLY A 182 14.10 -13.04 -1.15
CA GLY A 182 14.00 -13.45 0.26
C GLY A 182 14.46 -12.39 1.26
N GLY A 183 15.36 -11.49 0.87
CA GLY A 183 15.88 -10.43 1.73
C GLY A 183 15.00 -9.18 1.81
N ASP A 184 14.39 -8.78 0.68
CA ASP A 184 13.72 -7.48 0.57
C ASP A 184 12.19 -7.54 0.69
N LEU A 185 11.56 -8.71 0.54
CA LEU A 185 10.09 -8.86 0.57
C LEU A 185 9.51 -9.24 1.94
N GLN A 186 10.27 -9.05 3.03
CA GLN A 186 9.68 -9.06 4.37
C GLN A 186 8.87 -7.76 4.59
N LEU A 187 7.88 -7.51 3.74
CA LEU A 187 6.89 -6.43 3.77
C LEU A 187 5.92 -6.55 4.96
N ARG A 188 6.37 -7.19 6.05
CA ARG A 188 5.67 -7.19 7.32
C ARG A 188 6.28 -6.11 8.19
N ASP A 189 6.32 -4.89 7.68
CA ASP A 189 6.80 -3.74 8.45
C ASP A 189 5.76 -3.41 9.53
N PRO A 190 6.09 -3.56 10.84
CA PRO A 190 5.18 -3.20 11.93
C PRO A 190 4.72 -1.74 11.88
N ALA A 191 5.45 -0.88 11.16
CA ALA A 191 5.14 0.54 11.01
C ALA A 191 3.78 0.78 10.32
N VAL A 192 3.42 -0.01 9.30
CA VAL A 192 2.15 0.15 8.57
C VAL A 192 0.95 -0.13 9.49
N GLY A 193 1.05 -1.18 10.31
CA GLY A 193 0.04 -1.50 11.32
C GLY A 193 -0.03 -0.48 12.47
N ALA A 194 1.09 0.18 12.80
CA ALA A 194 1.14 1.22 13.83
C ALA A 194 0.56 2.57 13.35
N LEU A 195 0.59 2.86 12.04
CA LEU A 195 -0.02 4.06 11.46
C LEU A 195 -1.55 4.01 11.52
N CYS A 196 -2.17 2.86 11.22
CA CYS A 196 -3.63 2.68 11.38
C CYS A 196 -4.07 2.79 12.85
N LYS A 197 -3.35 2.16 13.78
CA LYS A 197 -3.70 2.19 15.23
C LYS A 197 -3.50 3.55 15.89
N ARG A 198 -2.63 4.41 15.35
CA ARG A 198 -2.46 5.78 15.86
C ARG A 198 -3.70 6.65 15.60
N GLY A 199 -4.51 6.31 14.59
CA GLY A 199 -5.84 6.87 14.37
C GLY A 199 -6.87 6.40 15.41
N GLU A 200 -6.82 5.14 15.83
CA GLU A 200 -7.73 4.55 16.81
C GLU A 200 -7.57 5.16 18.23
N LEU A 201 -6.34 5.48 18.64
CA LEU A 201 -6.08 6.14 19.94
C LEU A 201 -6.58 7.60 20.00
N SER A 202 -6.88 8.22 18.85
CA SER A 202 -7.55 9.53 18.78
C SER A 202 -9.09 9.40 18.69
N GLY A 203 -9.59 8.17 18.51
CA GLY A 203 -11.01 7.80 18.40
C GLY A 203 -11.72 7.50 19.72
N ASN A 204 -11.09 7.75 20.88
CA ASN A 204 -11.79 7.78 22.16
C ASN A 204 -12.64 9.07 22.29
N LEU A 205 -13.52 9.31 21.32
CA LEU A 205 -14.65 10.23 21.42
C LEU A 205 -15.91 9.53 21.95
N ALA A 206 -15.86 8.23 22.20
CA ALA A 206 -16.88 7.48 22.94
C ALA A 206 -16.58 7.51 24.46
N GLY A 207 -16.38 8.70 25.02
CA GLY A 207 -16.35 8.91 26.47
C GLY A 207 -17.78 9.12 26.97
N ASN A 208 -18.38 8.07 27.53
CA ASN A 208 -19.59 8.03 28.36
C ASN A 208 -20.74 8.96 27.99
N THR A 209 -21.86 8.36 27.58
CA THR A 209 -23.20 8.97 27.49
C THR A 209 -23.72 9.59 28.80
N ASN A 210 -22.97 9.50 29.90
CA ASN A 210 -23.25 10.19 31.17
C ASN A 210 -22.61 11.61 31.27
N ASP A 211 -21.66 11.98 30.41
CA ASP A 211 -21.06 13.34 30.40
C ASP A 211 -21.94 14.38 29.68
N VAL A 212 -22.87 13.93 28.84
CA VAL A 212 -23.79 14.81 28.10
C VAL A 212 -24.65 15.64 29.06
N GLN A 213 -24.98 15.11 30.25
CA GLN A 213 -25.72 15.85 31.29
C GLN A 213 -24.85 16.86 32.03
N GLN A 214 -23.55 16.61 32.24
CA GLN A 214 -22.66 17.56 32.91
C GLN A 214 -22.25 18.71 31.97
N GLN A 215 -22.19 18.45 30.66
CA GLN A 215 -21.91 19.47 29.65
C GLN A 215 -23.07 20.44 29.42
N LEU A 216 -24.32 20.10 29.76
CA LEU A 216 -25.47 21.01 29.63
C LEU A 216 -25.35 22.29 30.49
N GLY A 217 -24.38 22.35 31.41
CA GLY A 217 -24.05 23.54 32.20
C GLY A 217 -22.97 24.47 31.64
N LEU A 218 -22.21 24.07 30.60
CA LEU A 218 -21.13 24.89 30.03
C LEU A 218 -21.68 25.82 28.93
N GLN A 219 -21.33 27.10 29.00
CA GLN A 219 -21.76 28.12 28.03
C GLN A 219 -21.23 27.77 26.63
N GLY A 220 -22.03 28.01 25.59
CA GLY A 220 -21.74 27.59 24.20
C GLY A 220 -20.42 28.09 23.59
N ARG A 221 -19.69 29.01 24.25
CA ARG A 221 -18.31 29.38 23.89
C ARG A 221 -17.29 28.31 24.29
N GLU A 222 -17.37 27.79 25.51
CA GLU A 222 -16.42 26.78 26.02
C GLU A 222 -16.49 25.46 25.23
N ARG A 223 -17.69 25.08 24.78
CA ARG A 223 -17.87 23.90 23.91
C ARG A 223 -17.24 24.10 22.54
N ARG A 224 -17.37 25.30 21.96
CA ARG A 224 -16.75 25.64 20.67
C ARG A 224 -15.24 25.66 20.76
N ASP A 225 -14.68 26.25 21.81
CA ASP A 225 -13.23 26.31 21.99
C ASP A 225 -12.62 24.92 22.16
N VAL A 226 -13.30 24.02 22.89
CA VAL A 226 -12.87 22.62 23.03
C VAL A 226 -12.97 21.85 21.70
N LEU A 227 -14.03 22.06 20.92
CA LEU A 227 -14.20 21.40 19.62
C LEU A 227 -13.15 21.89 18.61
N ILE A 228 -12.94 23.21 18.53
CA ILE A 228 -11.91 23.84 17.70
C ILE A 228 -10.54 23.32 18.11
N GLN A 229 -10.19 23.36 19.39
CA GLN A 229 -8.88 22.89 19.87
C GLN A 229 -8.63 21.41 19.55
N LYS A 230 -9.67 20.57 19.59
CA LYS A 230 -9.60 19.15 19.18
C LYS A 230 -9.43 18.98 17.67
N MET A 231 -10.08 19.81 16.87
CA MET A 231 -9.91 19.83 15.41
C MET A 231 -8.52 20.34 15.00
N THR A 232 -8.04 21.44 15.59
CA THR A 232 -6.71 21.98 15.29
C THR A 232 -5.60 20.99 15.69
N ALA A 233 -5.78 20.28 16.81
CA ALA A 233 -4.87 19.21 17.23
C ALA A 233 -4.86 18.04 16.23
N SER A 234 -6.00 17.70 15.63
CA SER A 234 -6.12 16.66 14.60
C SER A 234 -5.47 17.09 13.28
N GLN A 235 -5.69 18.33 12.84
CA GLN A 235 -5.06 18.89 11.63
C GLN A 235 -3.54 19.05 11.75
N THR A 236 -3.04 19.52 12.90
CA THR A 236 -1.59 19.69 13.16
C THR A 236 -0.87 18.33 13.22
N ARG A 237 -1.54 17.26 13.66
CA ARG A 237 -0.99 15.91 13.67
C ARG A 237 -0.97 15.27 12.27
N ARG A 238 -1.94 15.59 11.41
CA ARG A 238 -1.96 15.14 10.01
C ARG A 238 -0.88 15.79 9.16
N SER A 239 -0.66 17.10 9.30
CA SER A 239 0.42 17.80 8.58
C SER A 239 1.80 17.29 8.96
N HIS A 240 2.00 16.86 10.22
CA HIS A 240 3.25 16.23 10.65
C HIS A 240 3.48 14.85 10.03
N CYS A 241 2.42 14.06 9.79
CA CYS A 241 2.54 12.75 9.15
C CYS A 241 2.82 12.87 7.64
N SER A 242 2.25 13.88 6.98
CA SER A 242 2.48 14.16 5.56
C SER A 242 3.86 14.77 5.26
N ALA A 243 4.55 15.32 6.26
CA ALA A 243 5.87 15.94 6.11
C ALA A 243 7.05 14.99 6.43
N GLN A 244 6.75 13.79 6.96
CA GLN A 244 7.75 12.78 7.35
C GLN A 244 7.78 11.54 6.43
N SER A 245 6.94 11.50 5.39
CA SER A 245 6.97 10.50 4.29
C SER A 245 7.53 11.13 3.03
#